data_AF-A0A3G6JB27-F1
#
_entry.id   AF-A0A3G6JB27-F1
#
_cell.length_a   1.000
_cell.length_b   1.000
_cell.length_c   1.000
_cell.angle_alpha   90.00
_cell.angle_beta   90.00
_cell.angle_gamma   90.00
#
_symmetry.space_group_name_H-M   'P 1'
#
loop_
_entity.id
_entity.type
_entity.pdbx_description
1 polymer ?
#
loop_
_entity_poly.entity_id
_entity_poly.type
_entity_poly.pdbx_seq_one_letter_code
_entity_poly.pdbx_strand_id
1 'polypeptide(L)'
;MVWPLVSKRLALKTMEPHAYSPTATLPVDAIAHWLIAHDYTEEGVQQLLGAAYPALLRGEKVPARRILRDAPSPLGFLIRLWLLNDPVDMGECLQHCRQEVIDALIADGAIVRIPGAEDQRSTTSTWKATTQLWPLFVAGEDRFVWSDFPTVITGEAPKPDHVPGVGQASLTLVEAAQESMQGRVLDVGCGSGILMLAALDRATAIVGIDIAPRAVRFANRSLATSQARNALKVPVSIREGSWFAPVAGERFDTIVANPPFVITPPDQQLTYRASGLELDGATEQVIAGLRDHLEIGGRAIILGSWISTAEQSWQQRIASWFPAAGVDCWVVQRDSVDPVQYVSTWLRDGGVEPTTPAGEELMDAWLTYLDQAGVTAIGMGLVCVERIADTQPTSVMCETFTTPFAGSVGHEVAEHFLRAAWLREQTPESIAKQCFAIRPGLVLEDLATAKGDDFGFSPAVTRLTRSDGMGFSHEVDDVVLTLLKGLHPQGLPLAAVVEMFAASRGLDEEELLQPVTALLVDLIRHGLVLPAALLD
;
A
#
# COMPACT_ATOMS: atom_id res chain seq x y z
N MET A 1 -17.60 49.10 -14.63
CA MET A 1 -16.40 49.68 -14.00
C MET A 1 -15.85 48.60 -13.06
N VAL A 2 -15.40 47.41 -13.51
CA VAL A 2 -14.21 47.01 -14.31
C VAL A 2 -12.88 47.48 -13.69
N TRP A 3 -12.24 46.59 -12.91
CA TRP A 3 -10.79 46.29 -12.80
C TRP A 3 -10.66 44.92 -12.03
N PRO A 4 -9.58 44.12 -12.17
CA PRO A 4 -9.60 42.89 -12.95
C PRO A 4 -9.05 41.66 -12.19
N LEU A 5 -9.34 40.49 -12.76
CA LEU A 5 -8.63 39.23 -12.53
C LEU A 5 -7.12 39.39 -12.78
N VAL A 6 -6.30 39.09 -11.78
CA VAL A 6 -4.86 38.84 -11.96
C VAL A 6 -4.60 37.37 -11.69
N SER A 7 -4.63 36.59 -12.77
CA SER A 7 -4.03 35.27 -12.84
C SER A 7 -2.50 35.41 -12.68
N LYS A 8 -1.96 35.13 -11.50
CA LYS A 8 -0.52 34.86 -11.37
C LYS A 8 -0.29 33.39 -11.68
N ARG A 9 -0.05 33.12 -12.97
CA ARG A 9 0.73 31.96 -13.40
C ARG A 9 2.04 32.00 -12.61
N LEU A 10 2.31 30.98 -11.80
CA LEU A 10 3.67 30.73 -11.34
C LEU A 10 4.52 30.49 -12.59
N ALA A 11 5.37 31.48 -12.90
CA ALA A 11 6.42 31.31 -13.87
C ALA A 11 7.39 30.28 -13.28
N LEU A 12 7.36 29.07 -13.84
CA LEU A 12 8.45 28.11 -13.74
C LEU A 12 9.73 28.84 -14.12
N LYS A 13 10.55 29.17 -13.11
CA LYS A 13 11.94 29.56 -13.36
C LYS A 13 12.57 28.34 -14.03
N THR A 14 12.88 28.48 -15.31
CA THR A 14 13.76 27.60 -16.05
C THR A 14 15.07 27.49 -15.26
N MET A 15 15.20 26.44 -14.46
CA MET A 15 16.50 25.97 -14.02
C MET A 15 17.28 25.61 -15.28
N GLU A 16 18.52 26.09 -15.36
CA GLU A 16 19.42 25.70 -16.44
C GLU A 16 19.49 24.17 -16.53
N PRO A 17 19.38 23.59 -17.73
CA PRO A 17 19.42 22.16 -17.89
C PRO A 17 20.86 21.71 -17.60
N HIS A 18 21.08 21.06 -16.45
CA HIS A 18 22.09 20.01 -16.42
C HIS A 18 21.61 18.94 -17.41
N ALA A 19 22.13 19.05 -18.63
CA ALA A 19 21.84 18.16 -19.74
C ALA A 19 22.27 16.73 -19.38
N TYR A 20 21.32 15.92 -18.93
CA TYR A 20 21.44 14.48 -19.02
C TYR A 20 20.85 14.05 -20.38
N SER A 21 21.73 13.62 -21.28
CA SER A 21 21.40 13.10 -22.60
C SER A 21 21.20 11.57 -22.51
N PRO A 22 20.15 10.97 -23.09
CA PRO A 22 20.02 9.54 -23.15
C PRO A 22 20.94 9.01 -24.25
N THR A 23 22.16 8.58 -23.90
CA THR A 23 23.11 8.05 -24.90
C THR A 23 23.51 6.59 -24.72
N ALA A 24 23.21 5.94 -23.59
CA ALA A 24 23.42 4.51 -23.43
C ALA A 24 22.12 3.82 -22.98
N THR A 25 21.51 3.02 -23.86
CA THR A 25 20.57 1.99 -23.42
C THR A 25 21.34 0.98 -22.58
N LEU A 26 21.04 0.92 -21.28
CA LEU A 26 21.55 -0.14 -20.41
C LEU A 26 21.26 -1.50 -21.06
N PRO A 27 22.23 -2.44 -21.09
CA PRO A 27 22.00 -3.80 -21.58
C PRO A 27 21.24 -4.57 -20.50
N VAL A 28 19.98 -4.21 -20.28
CA VAL A 28 19.11 -4.71 -19.21
C VAL A 28 19.02 -6.23 -19.18
N ASP A 29 19.04 -6.89 -20.35
CA ASP A 29 19.08 -8.34 -20.43
C ASP A 29 20.39 -8.91 -19.89
N ALA A 30 21.52 -8.32 -20.26
CA ALA A 30 22.83 -8.76 -19.77
C ALA A 30 22.98 -8.49 -18.26
N ILE A 31 22.43 -7.37 -17.78
CA ILE A 31 22.37 -7.06 -16.34
C ILE A 31 21.54 -8.11 -15.61
N ALA A 32 20.31 -8.38 -16.05
CA ALA A 32 19.43 -9.35 -15.39
C ALA A 32 20.04 -10.75 -15.35
N HIS A 33 20.60 -11.23 -16.48
CA HIS A 33 21.33 -12.51 -16.51
C HIS A 33 22.52 -12.52 -15.56
N TRP A 34 23.24 -11.40 -15.44
CA TRP A 34 24.37 -11.29 -14.51
C TRP A 34 23.93 -11.37 -13.05
N LEU A 35 22.85 -10.69 -12.68
CA LEU A 35 22.30 -10.73 -11.32
C LEU A 35 21.85 -12.16 -10.95
N ILE A 36 21.06 -12.79 -11.82
CA ILE A 36 20.53 -14.14 -11.59
C ILE A 36 21.65 -15.17 -11.54
N ALA A 37 22.66 -15.09 -12.41
CA ALA A 37 23.79 -16.03 -12.42
C ALA A 37 24.62 -16.02 -11.13
N HIS A 38 24.45 -15.01 -10.28
CA HIS A 38 25.13 -14.87 -9.00
C HIS A 38 24.16 -14.91 -7.81
N ASP A 39 22.99 -15.53 -7.98
CA ASP A 39 21.96 -15.68 -6.95
C ASP A 39 21.53 -14.35 -6.31
N TYR A 40 21.60 -13.25 -7.08
CA TYR A 40 21.09 -11.95 -6.63
C TYR A 40 19.57 -11.93 -6.76
N THR A 41 18.92 -12.69 -5.90
CA THR A 41 17.48 -12.82 -5.76
C THR A 41 17.08 -12.47 -4.33
N GLU A 42 15.79 -12.27 -4.05
CA GLU A 42 15.34 -12.04 -2.67
C GLU A 42 15.74 -13.21 -1.77
N GLU A 43 15.46 -14.43 -2.24
CA GLU A 43 15.80 -15.65 -1.53
C GLU A 43 17.32 -15.78 -1.34
N GLY A 44 18.13 -15.54 -2.37
CA GLY A 44 19.59 -15.64 -2.29
C GLY A 44 20.17 -14.64 -1.29
N VAL A 45 19.70 -13.39 -1.31
CA VAL A 45 20.10 -12.37 -0.33
C VAL A 45 19.69 -12.77 1.08
N GLN A 46 18.47 -13.28 1.27
CA GLN A 46 17.98 -13.74 2.57
C GLN A 46 18.80 -14.93 3.09
N GLN A 47 19.10 -15.91 2.24
CA GLN A 47 19.90 -17.09 2.61
C GLN A 47 21.32 -16.70 3.02
N LEU A 48 21.98 -15.80 2.28
CA LEU A 48 23.33 -15.36 2.60
C LEU A 48 23.39 -14.54 3.90
N LEU A 49 22.44 -13.64 4.12
CA LEU A 49 22.45 -12.75 5.29
C LEU A 49 21.83 -13.38 6.54
N GLY A 50 20.96 -14.37 6.40
CA GLY A 50 20.25 -15.04 7.49
C GLY A 50 19.56 -14.04 8.41
N ALA A 51 19.87 -14.10 9.71
CA ALA A 51 19.30 -13.21 10.74
C ALA A 51 19.64 -11.71 10.54
N ALA A 52 20.61 -11.37 9.67
CA ALA A 52 20.92 -9.98 9.32
C ALA A 52 19.97 -9.39 8.25
N TYR A 53 19.19 -10.22 7.54
CA TYR A 53 18.29 -9.73 6.48
C TYR A 53 17.23 -8.74 6.98
N PRO A 54 16.51 -8.98 8.11
CA PRO A 54 15.55 -7.99 8.61
C PRO A 54 16.18 -6.64 8.99
N ALA A 55 17.46 -6.62 9.38
CA ALA A 55 18.19 -5.40 9.67
C ALA A 55 18.47 -4.60 8.37
N LEU A 56 18.81 -5.30 7.28
CA LEU A 56 18.96 -4.68 5.96
C LEU A 56 17.66 -3.99 5.51
N LEU A 57 16.49 -4.61 5.73
CA LEU A 57 15.19 -4.03 5.39
C LEU A 57 14.90 -2.72 6.15
N ARG A 58 15.52 -2.52 7.32
CA ARG A 58 15.46 -1.26 8.10
C ARG A 58 16.58 -0.26 7.75
N GLY A 59 17.43 -0.60 6.79
CA GLY A 59 18.59 0.21 6.42
C GLY A 59 19.82 0.05 7.33
N GLU A 60 19.80 -0.89 8.27
CA GLU A 60 20.90 -1.14 9.20
C GLU A 60 22.01 -1.94 8.50
N LYS A 61 23.05 -1.25 8.04
CA LYS A 61 24.12 -1.84 7.21
C LYS A 61 25.10 -2.74 7.96
N VAL A 62 25.31 -2.50 9.26
CA VAL A 62 26.40 -3.12 10.03
C VAL A 62 26.26 -4.64 10.16
N PRO A 63 25.07 -5.20 10.48
CA PRO A 63 24.89 -6.66 10.53
C PRO A 63 25.24 -7.34 9.20
N ALA A 64 24.77 -6.81 8.07
CA ALA A 64 25.08 -7.35 6.75
C ALA A 64 26.59 -7.28 6.44
N ARG A 65 27.23 -6.12 6.68
CA ARG A 65 28.69 -5.96 6.47
C ARG A 65 29.53 -6.95 7.28
N ARG A 66 29.07 -7.33 8.48
CA ARG A 66 29.77 -8.32 9.31
C ARG A 66 29.77 -9.70 8.64
N ILE A 67 28.62 -10.15 8.14
CA ILE A 67 28.51 -11.43 7.42
C ILE A 67 29.37 -11.41 6.14
N LEU A 68 29.28 -10.33 5.35
CA LEU A 68 29.96 -10.23 4.07
C LEU A 68 31.49 -10.10 4.17
N ARG A 69 32.02 -9.71 5.34
CA ARG A 69 33.46 -9.67 5.59
C ARG A 69 34.07 -11.05 5.65
N ASP A 70 33.35 -11.99 6.26
CA ASP A 70 33.86 -13.33 6.57
C ASP A 70 33.58 -14.33 5.43
N ALA A 71 32.80 -13.93 4.42
CA ALA A 71 32.41 -14.76 3.28
C ALA A 71 32.36 -13.94 1.96
N PRO A 72 33.52 -13.64 1.34
CA PRO A 72 33.56 -12.95 0.05
C PRO A 72 32.93 -13.84 -1.04
N SER A 73 31.94 -13.31 -1.75
CA SER A 73 31.23 -14.00 -2.83
C SER A 73 30.73 -12.98 -3.86
N PRO A 74 30.43 -13.40 -5.09
CA PRO A 74 29.83 -12.52 -6.09
C PRO A 74 28.51 -11.89 -5.62
N LEU A 75 27.68 -12.67 -4.92
CA LEU A 75 26.47 -12.18 -4.27
C LEU A 75 26.77 -11.12 -3.21
N GLY A 76 27.80 -11.35 -2.38
CA GLY A 76 28.24 -10.39 -1.38
C GLY A 76 28.73 -9.07 -1.98
N PHE A 77 29.42 -9.12 -3.11
CA PHE A 77 29.78 -7.92 -3.89
C PHE A 77 28.54 -7.16 -4.35
N LEU A 78 27.55 -7.84 -4.93
CA LEU A 78 26.31 -7.23 -5.39
C LEU A 78 25.50 -6.60 -4.24
N ILE A 79 25.42 -7.26 -3.09
CA ILE A 79 24.78 -6.70 -1.89
C ILE A 79 25.49 -5.43 -1.42
N ARG A 80 26.83 -5.43 -1.37
CA ARG A 80 27.62 -4.25 -0.99
C ARG A 80 27.37 -3.08 -1.94
N LEU A 81 27.40 -3.33 -3.24
CA LEU A 81 27.21 -2.31 -4.27
C LEU A 81 25.78 -1.76 -4.27
N TRP A 82 24.78 -2.64 -4.40
CA TRP A 82 23.40 -2.25 -4.72
C TRP A 82 22.50 -2.07 -3.50
N LEU A 83 22.78 -2.71 -2.37
CA LEU A 83 21.91 -2.63 -1.18
C LEU A 83 22.52 -1.81 -0.05
N LEU A 84 23.84 -1.89 0.15
CA LEU A 84 24.53 -1.18 1.24
C LEU A 84 25.14 0.17 0.82
N ASN A 85 25.22 0.42 -0.49
CA ASN A 85 25.93 1.56 -1.08
C ASN A 85 27.39 1.66 -0.60
N ASP A 86 28.05 0.52 -0.39
CA ASP A 86 29.44 0.47 0.02
C ASP A 86 30.36 0.80 -1.17
N PRO A 87 31.49 1.50 -0.93
CA PRO A 87 32.57 1.55 -1.89
C PRO A 87 33.06 0.13 -2.22
N VAL A 88 33.19 -0.15 -3.52
CA VAL A 88 33.69 -1.42 -4.04
C VAL A 88 34.88 -1.20 -4.97
N ASP A 89 35.75 -2.20 -5.06
CA ASP A 89 36.83 -2.24 -6.05
C ASP A 89 36.32 -2.91 -7.33
N MET A 90 36.45 -2.25 -8.48
CA MET A 90 35.99 -2.84 -9.74
C MET A 90 36.88 -3.98 -10.22
N GLY A 91 38.09 -4.14 -9.68
CA GLY A 91 38.89 -5.36 -9.86
C GLY A 91 38.21 -6.61 -9.27
N GLU A 92 37.38 -6.46 -8.23
CA GLU A 92 36.50 -7.50 -7.69
C GLU A 92 35.33 -7.78 -8.66
N CYS A 93 34.81 -6.73 -9.31
CA CYS A 93 33.71 -6.79 -10.27
C CYS A 93 34.08 -7.51 -11.58
N LEU A 94 35.29 -7.27 -12.11
CA LEU A 94 35.76 -7.86 -13.37
C LEU A 94 35.97 -9.37 -13.33
N GLN A 95 36.05 -9.97 -12.14
CA GLN A 95 36.11 -11.43 -11.98
C GLN A 95 34.75 -12.09 -12.21
N HIS A 96 33.65 -11.33 -12.12
CA HIS A 96 32.29 -11.85 -12.01
C HIS A 96 31.29 -11.18 -12.96
N CYS A 97 31.65 -10.08 -13.62
CA CYS A 97 30.77 -9.34 -14.53
C CYS A 97 31.44 -9.14 -15.90
N ARG A 98 30.63 -9.18 -16.97
CA ARG A 98 31.12 -8.85 -18.32
C ARG A 98 31.50 -7.37 -18.36
N GLN A 99 32.67 -7.05 -18.91
CA GLN A 99 33.16 -5.67 -19.07
C GLN A 99 32.10 -4.75 -19.71
N GLU A 100 31.38 -5.25 -20.71
CA GLU A 100 30.30 -4.52 -21.41
C GLU A 100 29.19 -4.03 -20.47
N VAL A 101 28.81 -4.84 -19.46
CA VAL A 101 27.79 -4.48 -18.47
C VAL A 101 28.30 -3.37 -17.56
N ILE A 102 29.54 -3.51 -17.08
CA ILE A 102 30.21 -2.50 -16.25
C ILE A 102 30.32 -1.17 -16.99
N ASP A 103 30.82 -1.20 -18.22
CA ASP A 103 31.01 0.01 -19.03
C ASP A 103 29.68 0.72 -19.28
N ALA A 104 28.60 -0.04 -19.52
CA ALA A 104 27.27 0.50 -19.67
C ALA A 104 26.73 1.11 -18.36
N LEU A 105 26.94 0.47 -17.21
CA LEU A 105 26.54 1.01 -15.90
C LEU A 105 27.30 2.30 -15.54
N ILE A 106 28.58 2.38 -15.92
CA ILE A 106 29.40 3.60 -15.76
C ILE A 106 28.94 4.69 -16.72
N ALA A 107 28.72 4.38 -17.99
CA ALA A 107 28.26 5.34 -19.01
C ALA A 107 26.86 5.89 -18.69
N ASP A 108 25.98 5.06 -18.12
CA ASP A 108 24.66 5.47 -17.64
C ASP A 108 24.74 6.39 -16.41
N GLY A 109 25.82 6.26 -15.63
CA GLY A 109 26.02 6.93 -14.35
C GLY A 109 25.45 6.16 -13.15
N ALA A 110 24.94 4.94 -13.35
CA ALA A 110 24.47 4.04 -12.28
C ALA A 110 25.59 3.65 -11.30
N ILE A 111 26.84 3.65 -11.78
CA ILE A 111 28.04 3.47 -10.96
C ILE A 111 29.02 4.61 -11.28
N VAL A 112 29.58 5.22 -10.24
CA VAL A 112 30.54 6.33 -10.38
C VAL A 112 31.82 6.07 -9.58
N ARG A 113 32.94 6.56 -10.10
CA ARG A 113 34.23 6.52 -9.40
C ARG A 113 34.19 7.54 -8.25
N ILE A 114 34.70 7.14 -7.09
CA ILE A 114 34.85 8.04 -5.93
C ILE A 114 36.17 8.81 -6.09
N PRO A 115 36.15 10.15 -6.23
CA PRO A 115 37.38 10.94 -6.35
C PRO A 115 38.20 10.90 -5.06
N GLY A 116 39.53 10.76 -5.17
CA GLY A 116 40.45 10.87 -4.03
C GLY A 116 40.46 9.69 -3.05
N ALA A 117 39.66 8.65 -3.29
CA ALA A 117 39.69 7.39 -2.56
C ALA A 117 40.71 6.42 -3.17
N GLU A 118 41.92 6.93 -3.42
CA GLU A 118 43.12 6.13 -3.69
C GLU A 118 43.70 5.79 -2.31
N ASP A 119 43.63 4.51 -1.92
CA ASP A 119 44.34 4.06 -0.72
C ASP A 119 45.83 4.32 -0.95
N GLN A 120 46.54 4.91 0.01
CA GLN A 120 48.00 5.17 -0.14
C GLN A 120 48.81 3.87 -0.33
N ARG A 121 48.16 2.69 -0.21
CA ARG A 121 48.69 1.35 -0.46
C ARG A 121 48.05 0.61 -1.65
N SER A 122 47.00 1.14 -2.29
CA SER A 122 46.32 0.49 -3.43
C SER A 122 46.26 1.40 -4.65
N THR A 123 46.60 0.85 -5.82
CA THR A 123 46.45 1.51 -7.13
C THR A 123 45.04 1.38 -7.71
N THR A 124 44.10 0.78 -6.97
CA THR A 124 42.74 0.50 -7.45
C THR A 124 41.78 1.65 -7.19
N SER A 125 40.97 1.98 -8.20
CA SER A 125 39.92 3.00 -8.10
C SER A 125 38.70 2.40 -7.39
N THR A 126 38.17 3.10 -6.40
CA THR A 126 36.93 2.72 -5.72
C THR A 126 35.70 3.35 -6.39
N TRP A 127 34.61 2.61 -6.38
CA TRP A 127 33.37 2.94 -7.07
C TRP A 127 32.17 2.78 -6.15
N LYS A 128 31.10 3.52 -6.42
CA LYS A 128 29.82 3.38 -5.72
C LYS A 128 28.66 3.44 -6.68
N ALA A 129 27.56 2.78 -6.33
CA ALA A 129 26.31 2.94 -7.02
C ALA A 129 25.71 4.33 -6.73
N THR A 130 25.04 4.91 -7.73
CA THR A 130 24.24 6.15 -7.56
C THR A 130 22.74 5.86 -7.47
N THR A 131 22.33 4.68 -7.93
CA THR A 131 20.97 4.17 -7.89
C THR A 131 20.96 2.82 -7.20
N GLN A 132 19.90 2.54 -6.47
CA GLN A 132 19.68 1.23 -5.87
C GLN A 132 19.08 0.27 -6.91
N LEU A 133 19.47 -1.00 -6.83
CA LEU A 133 18.87 -2.09 -7.58
C LEU A 133 18.42 -3.14 -6.57
N TRP A 134 17.12 -3.24 -6.32
CA TRP A 134 16.57 -4.10 -5.28
C TRP A 134 16.01 -5.40 -5.87
N PRO A 135 16.46 -6.59 -5.42
CA PRO A 135 15.86 -7.86 -5.81
C PRO A 135 14.62 -8.13 -4.95
N LEU A 136 13.53 -8.56 -5.57
CA LEU A 136 12.33 -9.01 -4.87
C LEU A 136 11.68 -10.19 -5.59
N PHE A 137 10.98 -11.05 -4.85
CA PHE A 137 10.11 -12.06 -5.42
C PHE A 137 8.69 -11.52 -5.50
N VAL A 138 8.17 -11.30 -6.71
CA VAL A 138 6.80 -10.78 -6.89
C VAL A 138 6.16 -11.36 -8.14
N ALA A 139 4.87 -11.66 -8.04
CA ALA A 139 4.09 -12.31 -9.09
C ALA A 139 4.78 -13.59 -9.61
N GLY A 140 5.26 -14.42 -8.68
CA GLY A 140 5.83 -15.73 -8.94
C GLY A 140 7.26 -15.74 -9.50
N GLU A 141 7.94 -14.60 -9.59
CA GLU A 141 9.27 -14.49 -10.19
C GLU A 141 10.21 -13.55 -9.43
N ASP A 142 11.52 -13.81 -9.58
CA ASP A 142 12.57 -12.87 -9.16
C ASP A 142 12.61 -11.67 -10.09
N ARG A 143 12.51 -10.48 -9.51
CA ARG A 143 12.44 -9.20 -10.22
C ARG A 143 13.33 -8.15 -9.58
N PHE A 144 13.58 -7.10 -10.36
CA PHE A 144 14.54 -6.07 -10.03
C PHE A 144 13.92 -4.69 -10.14
N VAL A 145 14.03 -3.92 -9.05
CA VAL A 145 13.51 -2.55 -8.97
C VAL A 145 14.67 -1.57 -8.89
N TRP A 146 14.72 -0.66 -9.85
CA TRP A 146 15.64 0.48 -9.83
C TRP A 146 15.01 1.66 -9.10
N SER A 147 15.78 2.31 -8.22
CA SER A 147 15.33 3.49 -7.48
C SER A 147 16.49 4.36 -7.00
N ASP A 148 16.19 5.45 -6.31
CA ASP A 148 17.17 6.09 -5.45
C ASP A 148 17.43 5.28 -4.18
N PHE A 149 18.62 5.45 -3.59
CA PHE A 149 18.92 4.93 -2.27
C PHE A 149 18.19 5.74 -1.19
N PRO A 150 17.65 5.11 -0.14
CA PRO A 150 17.02 5.82 0.96
C PRO A 150 18.07 6.55 1.83
N THR A 151 17.68 7.65 2.46
CA THR A 151 18.52 8.48 3.35
C THR A 151 19.21 7.66 4.44
N VAL A 152 18.55 6.64 4.99
CA VAL A 152 19.12 5.75 6.02
C VAL A 152 20.36 4.97 5.52
N ILE A 153 20.45 4.72 4.20
CA ILE A 153 21.59 4.04 3.59
C ILE A 153 22.69 5.03 3.23
N THR A 154 22.38 6.18 2.62
CA THR A 154 23.40 7.12 2.14
C THR A 154 23.89 8.09 3.23
N GLY A 155 23.04 8.40 4.21
CA GLY A 155 23.23 9.52 5.14
C GLY A 155 23.03 10.90 4.49
N GLU A 156 22.58 10.94 3.23
CA GLU A 156 22.37 12.16 2.45
C GLU A 156 20.87 12.46 2.37
N ALA A 157 20.48 13.72 2.57
CA ALA A 157 19.09 14.16 2.43
C ALA A 157 18.54 13.85 1.03
N PRO A 158 17.25 13.50 0.90
CA PRO A 158 16.66 13.17 -0.39
C PRO A 158 16.67 14.39 -1.32
N LYS A 159 16.93 14.16 -2.61
CA LYS A 159 16.85 15.19 -3.65
C LYS A 159 15.38 15.54 -3.94
N PRO A 160 15.08 16.74 -4.49
CA PRO A 160 13.71 17.09 -4.87
C PRO A 160 13.06 16.13 -5.87
N ASP A 161 13.86 15.45 -6.70
CA ASP A 161 13.43 14.47 -7.70
C ASP A 161 13.66 13.01 -7.24
N HIS A 162 13.80 12.77 -5.93
CA HIS A 162 14.03 11.44 -5.36
C HIS A 162 12.87 10.50 -5.67
N VAL A 163 13.19 9.30 -6.18
CA VAL A 163 12.21 8.26 -6.47
C VAL A 163 12.41 7.09 -5.49
N PRO A 164 11.43 6.84 -4.60
CA PRO A 164 11.54 5.77 -3.61
C PRO A 164 11.54 4.39 -4.28
N GLY A 165 12.33 3.49 -3.69
CA GLY A 165 12.36 2.08 -4.05
C GLY A 165 11.27 1.26 -3.37
N VAL A 166 11.61 -0.01 -3.10
CA VAL A 166 10.73 -0.94 -2.40
C VAL A 166 10.69 -0.58 -0.91
N GLY A 167 9.56 -0.02 -0.47
CA GLY A 167 9.30 0.30 0.94
C GLY A 167 8.09 -0.44 1.49
N GLN A 168 7.90 -0.38 2.81
CA GLN A 168 6.79 -1.05 3.50
C GLN A 168 5.40 -0.66 2.97
N ALA A 169 5.22 0.62 2.60
CA ALA A 169 3.99 1.09 1.97
C ALA A 169 3.72 0.36 0.64
N SER A 170 4.70 0.32 -0.27
CA SER A 170 4.57 -0.36 -1.56
C SER A 170 4.29 -1.85 -1.38
N LEU A 171 4.97 -2.53 -0.45
CA LEU A 171 4.72 -3.95 -0.17
C LEU A 171 3.34 -4.20 0.44
N THR A 172 2.88 -3.33 1.35
CA THR A 172 1.51 -3.39 1.89
C THR A 172 0.48 -3.27 0.78
N LEU A 173 0.71 -2.37 -0.18
CA LEU A 173 -0.19 -2.18 -1.31
C LEU A 173 -0.15 -3.34 -2.32
N VAL A 174 1.04 -3.93 -2.57
CA VAL A 174 1.15 -5.17 -3.36
C VAL A 174 0.30 -6.27 -2.73
N GLU A 175 0.45 -6.52 -1.43
CA GLU A 175 -0.31 -7.54 -0.70
C GLU A 175 -1.82 -7.26 -0.72
N ALA A 176 -2.24 -6.01 -0.48
CA ALA A 176 -3.64 -5.62 -0.46
C ALA A 176 -4.31 -5.69 -1.84
N ALA A 177 -3.56 -5.46 -2.91
CA ALA A 177 -4.08 -5.45 -4.28
C ALA A 177 -3.86 -6.77 -5.02
N GLN A 178 -3.13 -7.74 -4.47
CA GLN A 178 -2.70 -8.97 -5.15
C GLN A 178 -3.86 -9.69 -5.87
N GLU A 179 -5.00 -9.89 -5.20
CA GLU A 179 -6.19 -10.55 -5.77
C GLU A 179 -7.00 -9.66 -6.71
N SER A 180 -6.73 -8.35 -6.72
CA SER A 180 -7.42 -7.39 -7.57
C SER A 180 -6.61 -6.97 -8.80
N MET A 181 -5.29 -7.20 -8.87
CA MET A 181 -4.42 -6.78 -9.99
C MET A 181 -4.61 -7.65 -11.25
N GLN A 182 -5.81 -7.68 -11.81
CA GLN A 182 -6.17 -8.45 -13.00
C GLN A 182 -6.78 -7.53 -14.08
N GLY A 183 -6.84 -8.01 -15.33
CA GLY A 183 -7.37 -7.20 -16.42
C GLY A 183 -6.46 -6.02 -16.77
N ARG A 184 -7.03 -4.89 -17.19
CA ARG A 184 -6.28 -3.68 -17.52
C ARG A 184 -5.97 -2.88 -16.25
N VAL A 185 -4.70 -2.81 -15.89
CA VAL A 185 -4.23 -2.21 -14.63
C VAL A 185 -3.64 -0.82 -14.86
N LEU A 186 -4.03 0.15 -14.03
CA LEU A 186 -3.42 1.48 -13.94
C LEU A 186 -2.66 1.63 -12.62
N ASP A 187 -1.41 2.06 -12.69
CA ASP A 187 -0.58 2.47 -11.55
C ASP A 187 -0.43 4.01 -11.54
N VAL A 188 -1.08 4.67 -10.58
CA VAL A 188 -1.09 6.14 -10.41
C VAL A 188 0.03 6.58 -9.48
N GLY A 189 1.01 7.32 -10.03
CA GLY A 189 2.24 7.65 -9.33
C GLY A 189 3.21 6.47 -9.33
N CYS A 190 3.48 5.93 -10.52
CA CYS A 190 4.10 4.61 -10.66
C CYS A 190 5.54 4.51 -10.11
N GLY A 191 6.21 5.64 -9.85
CA GLY A 191 7.49 5.67 -9.14
C GLY A 191 8.54 4.76 -9.77
N SER A 192 9.05 3.80 -8.99
CA SER A 192 10.03 2.80 -9.44
C SER A 192 9.43 1.62 -10.24
N GLY A 193 8.10 1.57 -10.39
CA GLY A 193 7.36 0.57 -11.15
C GLY A 193 7.04 -0.72 -10.39
N ILE A 194 7.19 -0.74 -9.06
CA ILE A 194 6.97 -1.94 -8.24
C ILE A 194 5.55 -2.51 -8.35
N LEU A 195 4.51 -1.67 -8.36
CA LEU A 195 3.12 -2.15 -8.48
C LEU A 195 2.83 -2.68 -9.88
N MET A 196 3.36 -2.01 -10.91
CA MET A 196 3.32 -2.54 -12.27
C MET A 196 4.00 -3.90 -12.38
N LEU A 197 5.14 -4.10 -11.71
CA LEU A 197 5.76 -5.42 -11.65
C LEU A 197 4.76 -6.40 -11.03
N ALA A 198 4.23 -6.13 -9.83
CA ALA A 198 3.29 -7.03 -9.17
C ALA A 198 2.08 -7.45 -10.03
N ALA A 199 1.63 -6.61 -10.96
CA ALA A 199 0.52 -6.89 -11.85
C ALA A 199 0.86 -7.79 -13.06
N LEU A 200 2.15 -8.00 -13.40
CA LEU A 200 2.58 -8.61 -14.67
C LEU A 200 2.03 -10.02 -14.95
N ASP A 201 1.74 -10.82 -13.94
CA ASP A 201 1.26 -12.21 -14.11
C ASP A 201 -0.23 -12.30 -14.39
N ARG A 202 -1.02 -11.34 -13.87
CA ARG A 202 -2.49 -11.39 -13.86
C ARG A 202 -3.12 -10.30 -14.75
N ALA A 203 -2.38 -9.26 -15.10
CA ALA A 203 -2.85 -8.19 -15.96
C ALA A 203 -2.93 -8.62 -17.44
N THR A 204 -3.86 -8.02 -18.18
CA THR A 204 -3.94 -8.13 -19.65
C THR A 204 -3.21 -6.98 -20.34
N ALA A 205 -3.11 -5.82 -19.69
CA ALA A 205 -2.30 -4.68 -20.07
C ALA A 205 -2.05 -3.78 -18.85
N ILE A 206 -0.91 -3.08 -18.84
CA ILE A 206 -0.50 -2.25 -17.72
C ILE A 206 -0.21 -0.83 -18.21
N VAL A 207 -0.75 0.16 -17.51
CA VAL A 207 -0.43 1.57 -17.72
C VAL A 207 0.13 2.14 -16.43
N GLY A 208 1.30 2.76 -16.48
CA GLY A 208 1.87 3.53 -15.38
C GLY A 208 1.84 5.02 -15.72
N ILE A 209 1.50 5.86 -14.75
CA ILE A 209 1.56 7.31 -14.90
C ILE A 209 2.36 7.93 -13.76
N ASP A 210 3.22 8.88 -14.08
CA ASP A 210 3.96 9.64 -13.08
C ASP A 210 4.26 11.05 -13.60
N ILE A 211 4.26 12.04 -12.71
CA ILE A 211 4.59 13.43 -13.06
C ILE A 211 6.11 13.61 -13.20
N ALA A 212 6.91 12.79 -12.52
CA ALA A 212 8.36 12.89 -12.53
C ALA A 212 8.95 12.11 -13.73
N PRO A 213 9.64 12.76 -14.67
CA PRO A 213 10.31 12.07 -15.78
C PRO A 213 11.33 11.03 -15.29
N ARG A 214 11.89 11.23 -14.09
CA ARG A 214 12.85 10.30 -13.47
C ARG A 214 12.18 9.02 -12.97
N ALA A 215 10.98 9.11 -12.41
CA ALA A 215 10.18 7.94 -12.03
C ALA A 215 9.83 7.12 -13.28
N VAL A 216 9.36 7.77 -14.34
CA VAL A 216 9.12 7.11 -15.65
C VAL A 216 10.36 6.35 -16.13
N ARG A 217 11.57 6.93 -16.01
CA ARG A 217 12.81 6.23 -16.36
C ARG A 217 13.10 5.03 -15.47
N PHE A 218 12.94 5.15 -14.16
CA PHE A 218 13.16 4.05 -13.23
C PHE A 218 12.18 2.91 -13.46
N ALA A 219 10.89 3.22 -13.60
CA ALA A 219 9.87 2.23 -13.91
C ALA A 219 10.16 1.47 -15.21
N ASN A 220 10.53 2.18 -16.29
CA ASN A 220 10.95 1.54 -17.54
C ASN A 220 12.16 0.62 -17.34
N ARG A 221 13.17 1.03 -16.56
CA ARG A 221 14.35 0.20 -16.26
C ARG A 221 14.00 -1.04 -15.44
N SER A 222 13.17 -0.89 -14.41
CA SER A 222 12.69 -1.99 -13.56
C SER A 222 11.94 -3.04 -14.37
N LEU A 223 11.00 -2.58 -15.22
CA LEU A 223 10.27 -3.46 -16.13
C LEU A 223 11.20 -4.16 -17.11
N ALA A 224 12.07 -3.41 -17.80
CA ALA A 224 12.95 -3.98 -18.81
C ALA A 224 13.98 -4.98 -18.21
N THR A 225 14.52 -4.69 -17.01
CA THR A 225 15.45 -5.60 -16.32
C THR A 225 14.72 -6.85 -15.83
N SER A 226 13.50 -6.72 -15.32
CA SER A 226 12.71 -7.86 -14.84
C SER A 226 12.13 -8.71 -15.98
N GLN A 227 12.00 -8.15 -17.18
CA GLN A 227 11.48 -8.80 -18.39
C GLN A 227 12.48 -9.71 -19.10
N ALA A 228 13.76 -9.62 -18.78
CA ALA A 228 14.82 -10.33 -19.49
C ALA A 228 14.71 -11.87 -19.45
N ARG A 229 14.07 -12.44 -18.41
CA ARG A 229 13.91 -13.89 -18.24
C ARG A 229 12.77 -14.47 -19.06
N ASN A 230 11.69 -13.70 -19.21
CA ASN A 230 10.47 -14.09 -19.88
C ASN A 230 9.96 -12.86 -20.62
N ALA A 231 10.01 -12.88 -21.95
CA ALA A 231 9.41 -11.83 -22.78
C ALA A 231 7.96 -11.64 -22.34
N LEU A 232 7.70 -10.62 -21.53
CA LEU A 232 6.40 -10.47 -20.89
C LEU A 232 5.37 -10.23 -21.98
N LYS A 233 4.31 -11.04 -21.92
CA LYS A 233 3.26 -11.14 -22.94
C LYS A 233 2.23 -10.02 -22.84
N VAL A 234 2.37 -9.12 -21.86
CA VAL A 234 1.39 -8.08 -21.54
C VAL A 234 1.90 -6.72 -22.04
N PRO A 235 1.10 -5.96 -22.81
CA PRO A 235 1.47 -4.62 -23.22
C PRO A 235 1.63 -3.69 -22.02
N VAL A 236 2.77 -2.97 -21.95
CA VAL A 236 3.04 -1.98 -20.91
C VAL A 236 3.24 -0.60 -21.54
N SER A 237 2.61 0.42 -20.96
CA SER A 237 2.76 1.83 -21.36
C SER A 237 3.01 2.70 -20.14
N ILE A 238 4.12 3.44 -20.11
CA ILE A 238 4.42 4.39 -19.03
C ILE A 238 4.35 5.79 -19.60
N ARG A 239 3.61 6.68 -18.94
CA ARG A 239 3.30 8.02 -19.46
C ARG A 239 3.64 9.09 -18.42
N GLU A 240 4.21 10.18 -18.89
CA GLU A 240 4.46 11.35 -18.04
C GLU A 240 3.20 12.20 -17.93
N GLY A 241 2.83 12.58 -16.71
CA GLY A 241 1.86 13.63 -16.44
C GLY A 241 1.18 13.52 -15.09
N SER A 242 0.31 14.49 -14.83
CA SER A 242 -0.30 14.69 -13.51
C SER A 242 -1.60 13.93 -13.37
N TRP A 243 -1.71 13.11 -12.31
CA TRP A 243 -2.91 12.35 -11.96
C TRP A 243 -3.48 11.63 -13.20
N PHE A 244 -4.79 11.62 -13.39
CA PHE A 244 -5.45 10.92 -14.50
C PHE A 244 -5.33 11.62 -15.88
N ALA A 245 -4.72 12.81 -15.98
CA ALA A 245 -4.67 13.54 -17.25
C ALA A 245 -4.06 12.74 -18.43
N PRO A 246 -3.00 11.92 -18.25
CA PRO A 246 -2.42 11.12 -19.34
C PRO A 246 -3.29 9.96 -19.83
N VAL A 247 -4.38 9.65 -19.11
CA VAL A 247 -5.29 8.53 -19.38
C VAL A 247 -6.75 9.01 -19.44
N ALA A 248 -6.96 10.30 -19.74
CA ALA A 248 -8.28 10.90 -19.82
C ALA A 248 -9.16 10.15 -20.84
N GLY A 249 -10.32 9.68 -20.39
CA GLY A 249 -11.28 8.92 -21.20
C GLY A 249 -10.95 7.43 -21.34
N GLU A 250 -9.87 6.94 -20.72
CA GLU A 250 -9.58 5.52 -20.61
C GLU A 250 -10.14 4.94 -19.31
N ARG A 251 -10.51 3.66 -19.36
CA ARG A 251 -10.99 2.89 -18.21
C ARG A 251 -10.15 1.64 -17.98
N PHE A 252 -10.15 1.20 -16.73
CA PHE A 252 -9.30 0.16 -16.19
C PHE A 252 -10.12 -0.79 -15.32
N ASP A 253 -9.79 -2.08 -15.36
CA ASP A 253 -10.34 -3.08 -14.47
C ASP A 253 -9.77 -2.90 -13.05
N THR A 254 -8.52 -2.44 -12.96
CA THR A 254 -7.86 -2.19 -11.67
C THR A 254 -7.09 -0.89 -11.66
N ILE A 255 -7.23 -0.10 -10.59
CA ILE A 255 -6.39 1.06 -10.32
C ILE A 255 -5.66 0.84 -9.00
N VAL A 256 -4.34 1.03 -8.99
CA VAL A 256 -3.54 1.05 -7.76
C VAL A 256 -2.86 2.40 -7.63
N ALA A 257 -2.78 2.91 -6.40
CA ALA A 257 -2.13 4.20 -6.17
C ALA A 257 -1.47 4.25 -4.79
N ASN A 258 -0.23 4.72 -4.77
CA ASN A 258 0.47 5.14 -3.57
C ASN A 258 0.82 6.63 -3.71
N PRO A 259 -0.18 7.52 -3.63
CA PRO A 259 0.02 8.95 -3.85
C PRO A 259 0.96 9.54 -2.79
N PRO A 260 1.53 10.73 -3.05
CA PRO A 260 2.27 11.49 -2.04
C PRO A 260 1.29 12.07 -1.00
N PHE A 261 0.83 11.22 -0.08
CA PHE A 261 -0.21 11.53 0.91
C PHE A 261 0.34 12.13 2.23
N VAL A 262 1.59 12.58 2.30
CA VAL A 262 2.09 13.29 3.48
C VAL A 262 1.56 14.72 3.47
N ILE A 263 0.91 15.11 4.56
CA ILE A 263 0.23 16.39 4.75
C ILE A 263 1.25 17.41 5.27
N THR A 264 1.76 18.24 4.36
CA THR A 264 2.69 19.33 4.69
C THR A 264 2.03 20.70 4.46
N PRO A 265 2.58 21.79 5.03
CA PRO A 265 2.28 23.12 4.55
C PRO A 265 2.65 23.22 3.05
N PRO A 266 1.87 23.92 2.22
CA PRO A 266 2.10 23.98 0.77
C PRO A 266 3.48 24.56 0.37
N ASP A 267 4.03 25.45 1.20
CA ASP A 267 5.32 26.11 1.02
C ASP A 267 6.51 25.32 1.60
N GLN A 268 6.26 24.20 2.27
CA GLN A 268 7.27 23.37 2.94
C GLN A 268 7.21 21.91 2.46
N GLN A 269 7.46 21.68 1.17
CA GLN A 269 7.59 20.35 0.59
C GLN A 269 8.94 19.72 0.96
N LEU A 270 9.06 19.27 2.20
CA LEU A 270 10.30 18.73 2.78
C LEU A 270 10.59 17.27 2.40
N THR A 271 9.64 16.58 1.77
CA THR A 271 9.75 15.18 1.36
C THR A 271 9.09 14.97 0.00
N TYR A 272 9.61 14.02 -0.78
CA TYR A 272 8.99 13.55 -2.04
C TYR A 272 7.58 12.97 -1.83
N ARG A 273 7.19 12.75 -0.58
CA ARG A 273 5.88 12.26 -0.16
C ARG A 273 4.83 13.36 0.00
N ALA A 274 5.20 14.64 -0.19
CA ALA A 274 4.28 15.76 -0.16
C ALA A 274 3.73 16.05 -1.55
N SER A 275 2.40 16.18 -1.69
CA SER A 275 1.77 16.48 -2.97
C SER A 275 1.79 17.95 -3.36
N GLY A 276 1.98 18.85 -2.38
CA GLY A 276 1.76 20.29 -2.54
C GLY A 276 0.29 20.71 -2.59
N LEU A 277 -0.64 19.76 -2.45
CA LEU A 277 -2.06 20.06 -2.25
C LEU A 277 -2.32 20.38 -0.78
N GLU A 278 -3.37 21.16 -0.53
CA GLU A 278 -3.84 21.45 0.83
C GLU A 278 -4.23 20.16 1.53
N LEU A 279 -3.77 20.02 2.78
CA LEU A 279 -4.11 18.94 3.70
C LEU A 279 -4.05 17.54 3.05
N ASP A 280 -5.14 16.77 3.15
CA ASP A 280 -5.35 15.43 2.61
C ASP A 280 -5.83 15.44 1.14
N GLY A 281 -5.64 16.56 0.43
CA GLY A 281 -6.07 16.76 -0.95
C GLY A 281 -5.49 15.78 -1.96
N ALA A 282 -4.34 15.17 -1.68
CA ALA A 282 -3.78 14.11 -2.52
C ALA A 282 -4.68 12.87 -2.58
N THR A 283 -5.14 12.42 -1.41
CA THR A 283 -6.05 11.26 -1.29
C THR A 283 -7.39 11.60 -1.94
N GLU A 284 -7.94 12.79 -1.65
CA GLU A 284 -9.17 13.31 -2.25
C GLU A 284 -9.09 13.36 -3.78
N GLN A 285 -7.98 13.86 -4.33
CA GLN A 285 -7.76 13.99 -5.77
C GLN A 285 -7.74 12.64 -6.49
N VAL A 286 -7.16 11.60 -5.87
CA VAL A 286 -7.20 10.24 -6.44
C VAL A 286 -8.62 9.70 -6.40
N ILE A 287 -9.28 9.77 -5.24
CA ILE A 287 -10.64 9.23 -5.03
C ILE A 287 -11.64 9.86 -6.00
N ALA A 288 -11.59 11.18 -6.18
CA ALA A 288 -12.47 11.91 -7.09
C ALA A 288 -12.37 11.43 -8.55
N GLY A 289 -11.21 10.91 -8.97
CA GLY A 289 -11.00 10.41 -10.33
C GLY A 289 -11.41 8.95 -10.56
N LEU A 290 -11.65 8.14 -9.52
CA LEU A 290 -11.78 6.69 -9.67
C LEU A 290 -12.98 6.26 -10.50
N ARG A 291 -14.17 6.84 -10.24
CA ARG A 291 -15.41 6.46 -10.93
C ARG A 291 -15.28 6.63 -12.46
N ASP A 292 -14.59 7.67 -12.90
CA ASP A 292 -14.43 7.99 -14.33
C ASP A 292 -13.40 7.12 -15.04
N HIS A 293 -12.52 6.45 -14.29
CA HIS A 293 -11.43 5.63 -14.84
C HIS A 293 -11.54 4.14 -14.49
N LEU A 294 -12.51 3.73 -13.67
CA LEU A 294 -12.81 2.32 -13.44
C LEU A 294 -13.86 1.80 -14.44
N GLU A 295 -13.70 0.56 -14.89
CA GLU A 295 -14.79 -0.21 -15.47
C GLU A 295 -15.84 -0.59 -14.41
N ILE A 296 -17.09 -0.85 -14.80
CA ILE A 296 -18.09 -1.37 -13.84
C ILE A 296 -17.65 -2.76 -13.38
N GLY A 297 -17.60 -2.98 -12.07
CA GLY A 297 -16.99 -4.15 -11.42
C GLY A 297 -15.48 -4.05 -11.24
N GLY A 298 -14.85 -3.00 -11.79
CA GLY A 298 -13.43 -2.70 -11.60
C GLY A 298 -13.14 -2.17 -10.19
N ARG A 299 -11.92 -2.39 -9.72
CA ARG A 299 -11.50 -2.08 -8.35
C ARG A 299 -10.35 -1.10 -8.26
N ALA A 300 -10.35 -0.25 -7.26
CA ALA A 300 -9.21 0.56 -6.87
C ALA A 300 -8.72 0.23 -5.46
N ILE A 301 -7.41 0.14 -5.29
CA ILE A 301 -6.77 -0.07 -3.99
C ILE A 301 -5.71 1.00 -3.83
N ILE A 302 -5.88 1.84 -2.82
CA ILE A 302 -5.12 3.07 -2.66
C ILE A 302 -4.62 3.17 -1.22
N LEU A 303 -3.38 3.61 -1.05
CA LEU A 303 -2.92 4.11 0.25
C LEU A 303 -3.23 5.59 0.37
N GLY A 304 -3.67 6.02 1.53
CA GLY A 304 -4.01 7.42 1.76
C GLY A 304 -3.86 7.84 3.20
N SER A 305 -3.91 9.15 3.39
CA SER A 305 -4.07 9.79 4.69
C SER A 305 -5.28 10.73 4.67
N TRP A 306 -5.82 11.02 5.84
CA TRP A 306 -6.97 11.89 6.04
C TRP A 306 -6.92 12.54 7.41
N ILE A 307 -7.47 13.75 7.53
CA ILE A 307 -7.53 14.47 8.80
C ILE A 307 -8.81 14.18 9.56
N SER A 308 -8.76 14.34 10.89
CA SER A 308 -9.92 14.55 11.75
C SER A 308 -9.86 15.94 12.35
N THR A 309 -11.01 16.57 12.58
CA THR A 309 -11.14 17.82 13.32
C THR A 309 -12.09 17.64 14.52
N ALA A 310 -12.27 18.69 15.31
CA ALA A 310 -13.29 18.68 16.37
C ALA A 310 -14.73 18.65 15.82
N GLU A 311 -14.97 19.26 14.66
CA GLU A 311 -16.31 19.31 14.05
C GLU A 311 -16.60 18.14 13.10
N GLN A 312 -15.57 17.48 12.57
CA GLN A 312 -15.72 16.45 11.56
C GLN A 312 -14.86 15.21 11.87
N SER A 313 -15.53 14.06 11.97
CA SER A 313 -14.81 12.79 12.10
C SER A 313 -14.14 12.40 10.80
N TRP A 314 -13.06 11.61 10.86
CA TRP A 314 -12.40 11.14 9.64
C TRP A 314 -13.34 10.36 8.71
N GLN A 315 -14.28 9.60 9.26
CA GLN A 315 -15.26 8.86 8.46
C GLN A 315 -16.13 9.80 7.62
N GLN A 316 -16.57 10.92 8.22
CA GLN A 316 -17.32 11.95 7.51
C GLN A 316 -16.46 12.67 6.47
N ARG A 317 -15.18 12.93 6.77
CA ARG A 317 -14.23 13.55 5.84
C ARG A 317 -14.04 12.69 4.61
N ILE A 318 -13.67 11.42 4.75
CA ILE A 318 -13.43 10.53 3.62
C ILE A 318 -14.71 10.21 2.83
N ALA A 319 -15.85 10.02 3.52
CA ALA A 319 -17.13 9.78 2.86
C ALA A 319 -17.53 10.95 1.94
N SER A 320 -17.14 12.18 2.27
CA SER A 320 -17.46 13.37 1.48
C SER A 320 -16.78 13.43 0.10
N TRP A 321 -15.73 12.63 -0.12
CA TRP A 321 -14.99 12.58 -1.39
C TRP A 321 -15.63 11.67 -2.42
N PHE A 322 -16.49 10.76 -1.99
CA PHE A 322 -17.16 9.82 -2.88
C PHE A 322 -18.40 10.44 -3.50
N PRO A 323 -18.74 10.08 -4.75
CA PRO A 323 -19.99 10.50 -5.37
C PRO A 323 -21.19 9.88 -4.64
N ALA A 324 -22.37 10.49 -4.78
CA ALA A 324 -23.60 9.97 -4.16
C ALA A 324 -24.05 8.58 -4.69
N ALA A 325 -23.57 8.18 -5.87
CA ALA A 325 -23.91 6.92 -6.52
C ALA A 325 -22.74 6.39 -7.37
N GLY A 326 -22.71 5.08 -7.57
CA GLY A 326 -21.82 4.40 -8.52
C GLY A 326 -20.54 3.79 -7.94
N VAL A 327 -20.33 3.82 -6.61
CA VAL A 327 -19.19 3.15 -5.97
C VAL A 327 -19.56 2.45 -4.66
N ASP A 328 -18.91 1.34 -4.38
CA ASP A 328 -18.90 0.68 -3.07
C ASP A 328 -17.49 0.78 -2.48
N CYS A 329 -17.38 1.24 -1.23
CA CYS A 329 -16.11 1.63 -0.66
C CYS A 329 -15.88 0.97 0.70
N TRP A 330 -14.68 0.42 0.88
CA TRP A 330 -14.17 -0.05 2.16
C TRP A 330 -12.89 0.69 2.52
N VAL A 331 -12.97 1.50 3.56
CA VAL A 331 -11.87 2.31 4.09
C VAL A 331 -11.41 1.70 5.40
N VAL A 332 -10.12 1.39 5.47
CA VAL A 332 -9.48 0.84 6.67
C VAL A 332 -8.43 1.81 7.17
N GLN A 333 -8.70 2.45 8.30
CA GLN A 333 -7.70 3.22 9.04
C GLN A 333 -6.81 2.26 9.83
N ARG A 334 -5.52 2.24 9.51
CA ARG A 334 -4.54 1.39 10.21
C ARG A 334 -3.84 2.13 11.33
N ASP A 335 -3.50 3.38 11.07
CA ASP A 335 -2.77 4.23 11.99
C ASP A 335 -3.55 5.52 12.22
N SER A 336 -3.45 6.05 13.43
CA SER A 336 -3.92 7.39 13.79
C SER A 336 -2.90 8.00 14.72
N VAL A 337 -2.39 9.17 14.35
CA VAL A 337 -1.37 9.88 15.13
C VAL A 337 -1.80 11.32 15.39
N ASP A 338 -1.38 11.87 16.53
CA ASP A 338 -1.58 13.28 16.82
C ASP A 338 -0.65 14.17 15.95
N PRO A 339 -0.98 15.45 15.73
CA PRO A 339 -0.18 16.36 14.94
C PRO A 339 1.29 16.47 15.35
N VAL A 340 1.60 16.42 16.66
CA VAL A 340 2.96 16.57 17.17
C VAL A 340 3.81 15.36 16.79
N GLN A 341 3.29 14.15 17.03
CA GLN A 341 3.96 12.92 16.62
C GLN A 341 4.09 12.84 15.09
N TYR A 342 3.06 13.25 14.35
CA TYR A 342 3.06 13.26 12.89
C TYR A 342 4.19 14.14 12.33
N VAL A 343 4.23 15.43 12.72
CA VAL A 343 5.24 16.39 12.26
C VAL A 343 6.65 15.91 12.62
N SER A 344 6.86 15.44 13.85
CA SER A 344 8.17 14.92 14.28
C SER A 344 8.64 13.75 13.42
N THR A 345 7.73 12.84 13.05
CA THR A 345 8.05 11.66 12.23
C THR A 345 8.48 12.07 10.82
N TRP A 346 7.71 12.94 10.17
CA TRP A 346 7.96 13.31 8.78
C TRP A 346 9.10 14.32 8.60
N LEU A 347 9.40 15.15 9.59
CA LEU A 347 10.64 15.94 9.59
C LEU A 347 11.87 15.05 9.56
N ARG A 348 11.91 14.00 10.39
CA ARG A 348 13.01 13.03 10.40
C ARG A 348 13.13 12.25 9.09
N ASP A 349 12.00 11.85 8.49
CA ASP A 349 11.99 11.22 7.16
C ASP A 349 12.60 12.14 6.08
N GLY A 350 12.30 13.43 6.13
CA GLY A 350 12.91 14.47 5.28
C GLY A 350 14.38 14.77 5.59
N GLY A 351 14.98 14.14 6.61
CA GLY A 351 16.36 14.36 7.03
C GLY A 351 16.57 15.60 7.92
N VAL A 352 15.50 16.15 8.48
CA VAL A 352 15.54 17.29 9.40
C VAL A 352 15.44 16.80 10.85
N GLU A 353 16.41 17.16 11.68
CA GLU A 353 16.39 16.84 13.11
C GLU A 353 15.55 17.89 13.88
N PRO A 354 14.41 17.50 14.49
CA PRO A 354 13.48 18.44 15.13
C PRO A 354 14.09 19.24 16.28
N THR A 355 15.17 18.74 16.90
CA THR A 355 15.84 19.40 18.03
C THR A 355 16.88 20.46 17.62
N THR A 356 17.08 20.69 16.32
CA THR A 356 17.94 21.77 15.83
C THR A 356 17.14 23.07 15.67
N PRO A 357 17.75 24.27 15.75
CA PRO A 357 17.01 25.53 15.60
C PRO A 357 16.19 25.62 14.30
N ALA A 358 16.74 25.14 13.19
CA ALA A 358 16.01 25.09 11.91
C ALA A 358 14.86 24.06 11.93
N GLY A 359 15.06 22.93 12.63
CA GLY A 359 14.00 21.93 12.84
C GLY A 359 12.88 22.45 13.73
N GLU A 360 13.20 23.20 14.79
CA GLU A 360 12.23 23.84 15.68
C GLU A 360 11.35 24.86 14.93
N GLU A 361 11.96 25.71 14.09
CA GLU A 361 11.22 26.68 13.25
C GLU A 361 10.27 25.99 12.26
N LEU A 362 10.72 24.92 11.59
CA LEU A 362 9.87 24.16 10.67
C LEU A 362 8.75 23.41 11.41
N MET A 363 9.05 22.85 12.58
CA MET A 363 8.05 22.16 13.40
C MET A 363 6.96 23.12 13.88
N ASP A 364 7.34 24.30 14.38
CA ASP A 364 6.39 25.34 14.82
C ASP A 364 5.50 25.83 13.67
N ALA A 365 6.07 26.07 12.50
CA ALA A 365 5.32 26.47 11.32
C ALA A 365 4.31 25.40 10.86
N TRP A 366 4.73 24.12 10.84
CA TRP A 366 3.87 23.01 10.44
C TRP A 366 2.75 22.77 11.45
N LEU A 367 3.05 22.79 12.75
CA LEU A 367 2.02 22.67 13.80
C LEU A 367 1.03 23.83 13.76
N THR A 368 1.52 25.06 13.56
CA THR A 368 0.66 26.24 13.38
C THR A 368 -0.31 26.06 12.21
N TYR A 369 0.16 25.51 11.08
CA TYR A 369 -0.69 25.21 9.93
C TYR A 369 -1.78 24.18 10.25
N LEU A 370 -1.43 23.08 10.94
CA LEU A 370 -2.38 22.05 11.34
C LEU A 370 -3.40 22.57 12.37
N ASP A 371 -2.95 23.38 13.33
CA ASP A 371 -3.80 24.02 14.35
C ASP A 371 -4.79 25.01 13.71
N GLN A 372 -4.35 25.81 12.74
CA GLN A 372 -5.22 26.72 11.99
C GLN A 372 -6.30 25.98 11.19
N ALA A 373 -5.98 24.77 10.71
CA ALA A 373 -6.92 23.87 10.05
C ALA A 373 -7.78 23.05 11.04
N GLY A 374 -7.57 23.21 12.36
CA GLY A 374 -8.32 22.49 13.40
C GLY A 374 -8.06 20.99 13.44
N VAL A 375 -6.90 20.54 12.93
CA VAL A 375 -6.56 19.11 12.84
C VAL A 375 -6.28 18.54 14.23
N THR A 376 -7.03 17.51 14.63
CA THR A 376 -6.89 16.85 15.93
C THR A 376 -6.18 15.48 15.83
N ALA A 377 -6.27 14.83 14.66
CA ALA A 377 -5.60 13.57 14.38
C ALA A 377 -5.41 13.40 12.87
N ILE A 378 -4.41 12.61 12.48
CA ILE A 378 -4.16 12.25 11.09
C ILE A 378 -4.20 10.72 10.99
N GLY A 379 -5.18 10.23 10.25
CA GLY A 379 -5.36 8.82 9.95
C GLY A 379 -4.60 8.42 8.68
N MET A 380 -4.12 7.19 8.62
CA MET A 380 -3.50 6.60 7.44
C MET A 380 -3.99 5.16 7.25
N GLY A 381 -4.14 4.73 6.00
CA GLY A 381 -4.57 3.38 5.73
C GLY A 381 -4.91 3.09 4.27
N LEU A 382 -5.81 2.13 4.08
CA LEU A 382 -6.23 1.63 2.77
C LEU A 382 -7.61 2.16 2.41
N VAL A 383 -7.76 2.55 1.15
CA VAL A 383 -9.04 2.88 0.52
C VAL A 383 -9.26 1.90 -0.61
N CYS A 384 -10.22 1.01 -0.43
CA CYS A 384 -10.61 0.03 -1.43
C CYS A 384 -11.95 0.47 -2.02
N VAL A 385 -12.08 0.47 -3.35
CA VAL A 385 -13.27 0.93 -4.05
C VAL A 385 -13.62 -0.06 -5.15
N GLU A 386 -14.88 -0.43 -5.28
CA GLU A 386 -15.41 -1.13 -6.45
C GLU A 386 -16.40 -0.20 -7.16
N ARG A 387 -16.26 -0.04 -8.48
CA ARG A 387 -17.26 0.71 -9.25
C ARG A 387 -18.49 -0.18 -9.45
N ILE A 388 -19.64 0.30 -9.01
CA ILE A 388 -20.93 -0.38 -9.19
C ILE A 388 -21.76 0.35 -10.26
N ALA A 389 -23.00 -0.12 -10.50
CA ALA A 389 -23.86 0.52 -11.48
C ALA A 389 -24.10 2.00 -11.12
N ASP A 390 -24.05 2.89 -12.12
CA ASP A 390 -24.11 4.35 -11.92
C ASP A 390 -25.41 4.85 -11.26
N THR A 391 -26.46 4.01 -11.25
CA THR A 391 -27.75 4.27 -10.60
C THR A 391 -27.81 3.80 -9.16
N GLN A 392 -26.88 2.95 -8.71
CA GLN A 392 -26.87 2.41 -7.36
C GLN A 392 -26.27 3.43 -6.38
N PRO A 393 -26.88 3.64 -5.20
CA PRO A 393 -26.33 4.51 -4.17
C PRO A 393 -24.95 4.07 -3.72
N THR A 394 -24.10 5.04 -3.41
CA THR A 394 -22.79 4.75 -2.87
C THR A 394 -22.88 4.21 -1.44
N SER A 395 -22.08 3.20 -1.14
CA SER A 395 -21.86 2.68 0.21
C SER A 395 -20.43 2.99 0.64
N VAL A 396 -20.26 3.47 1.87
CA VAL A 396 -18.93 3.73 2.45
C VAL A 396 -18.87 3.07 3.82
N MET A 397 -18.05 2.02 3.93
CA MET A 397 -17.74 1.35 5.18
C MET A 397 -16.37 1.82 5.69
N CYS A 398 -16.33 2.36 6.89
CA CYS A 398 -15.12 2.90 7.50
C CYS A 398 -14.78 2.11 8.77
N GLU A 399 -13.62 1.46 8.78
CA GLU A 399 -13.15 0.60 9.87
C GLU A 399 -11.80 1.07 10.41
N THR A 400 -11.56 0.84 11.70
CA THR A 400 -10.25 1.07 12.32
C THR A 400 -9.64 -0.27 12.70
N PHE A 401 -8.46 -0.58 12.15
CA PHE A 401 -7.71 -1.80 12.45
C PHE A 401 -6.26 -1.52 12.79
N THR A 402 -5.96 -1.51 14.09
CA THR A 402 -4.61 -1.29 14.62
C THR A 402 -3.83 -2.59 14.90
N THR A 403 -4.50 -3.74 14.83
CA THR A 403 -3.87 -5.05 15.02
C THR A 403 -3.23 -5.55 13.73
N PRO A 404 -2.12 -6.33 13.81
CA PRO A 404 -1.56 -6.99 12.65
C PRO A 404 -2.58 -7.92 11.98
N PHE A 405 -2.55 -7.94 10.64
CA PHE A 405 -3.44 -8.75 9.81
C PHE A 405 -3.09 -10.23 9.97
N ALA A 406 -4.09 -11.07 10.22
CA ALA A 406 -3.92 -12.51 10.29
C ALA A 406 -4.26 -13.13 8.91
N GLY A 407 -3.26 -13.29 8.05
CA GLY A 407 -3.45 -13.83 6.68
C GLY A 407 -3.32 -12.75 5.60
N SER A 408 -3.87 -13.02 4.41
CA SER A 408 -3.69 -12.15 3.24
C SER A 408 -4.68 -10.98 3.22
N VAL A 409 -4.16 -9.75 3.13
CA VAL A 409 -4.97 -8.53 3.02
C VAL A 409 -5.76 -8.53 1.72
N GLY A 410 -5.15 -8.96 0.62
CA GLY A 410 -5.80 -9.01 -0.69
C GLY A 410 -7.00 -9.95 -0.73
N HIS A 411 -6.92 -11.08 -0.02
CA HIS A 411 -8.06 -11.99 0.11
C HIS A 411 -9.23 -11.33 0.85
N GLU A 412 -8.97 -10.61 1.95
CA GLU A 412 -10.01 -9.90 2.70
C GLU A 412 -10.68 -8.82 1.84
N VAL A 413 -9.90 -8.04 1.08
CA VAL A 413 -10.44 -7.03 0.15
C VAL A 413 -11.36 -7.68 -0.90
N ALA A 414 -10.90 -8.77 -1.52
CA ALA A 414 -11.70 -9.46 -2.53
C ALA A 414 -13.00 -10.04 -1.96
N GLU A 415 -12.91 -10.64 -0.76
CA GLU A 415 -14.06 -11.26 -0.11
C GLU A 415 -15.05 -10.22 0.43
N HIS A 416 -14.56 -9.08 0.93
CA HIS A 416 -15.41 -7.96 1.33
C HIS A 416 -16.35 -7.55 0.20
N PHE A 417 -15.81 -7.30 -1.00
CA PHE A 417 -16.63 -6.89 -2.14
C PHE A 417 -17.54 -7.99 -2.67
N LEU A 418 -17.15 -9.26 -2.55
CA LEU A 418 -18.04 -10.39 -2.86
C LEU A 418 -19.28 -10.38 -1.95
N ARG A 419 -19.08 -10.23 -0.64
CA ARG A 419 -20.18 -10.16 0.34
C ARG A 419 -21.01 -8.89 0.18
N ALA A 420 -20.38 -7.76 -0.09
CA ALA A 420 -21.06 -6.49 -0.34
C ALA A 420 -21.91 -6.54 -1.61
N ALA A 421 -21.41 -7.14 -2.69
CA ALA A 421 -22.17 -7.38 -3.92
C ALA A 421 -23.40 -8.24 -3.66
N TRP A 422 -23.24 -9.35 -2.94
CA TRP A 422 -24.38 -10.20 -2.57
C TRP A 422 -25.41 -9.43 -1.75
N LEU A 423 -24.99 -8.69 -0.71
CA LEU A 423 -25.87 -7.90 0.16
C LEU A 423 -26.64 -6.82 -0.62
N ARG A 424 -26.03 -6.17 -1.63
CA ARG A 424 -26.71 -5.17 -2.47
C ARG A 424 -27.91 -5.74 -3.22
N GLU A 425 -27.90 -7.03 -3.54
CA GLU A 425 -28.99 -7.70 -4.25
C GLU A 425 -30.07 -8.25 -3.32
N GLN A 426 -29.91 -8.11 -1.99
CA GLN A 426 -30.84 -8.65 -1.02
C GLN A 426 -31.81 -7.61 -0.43
N THR A 427 -32.98 -8.09 -0.04
CA THR A 427 -33.89 -7.42 0.90
C THR A 427 -33.94 -8.22 2.21
N PRO A 428 -34.42 -7.65 3.34
CA PRO A 428 -34.58 -8.41 4.57
C PRO A 428 -35.37 -9.72 4.37
N GLU A 429 -36.42 -9.68 3.54
CA GLU A 429 -37.24 -10.85 3.23
C GLU A 429 -36.52 -11.88 2.35
N SER A 430 -35.60 -11.44 1.48
CA SER A 430 -34.79 -12.37 0.69
C SER A 430 -33.73 -13.02 1.57
N ILE A 431 -33.05 -12.26 2.45
CA ILE A 431 -32.06 -12.79 3.42
C ILE A 431 -32.69 -13.87 4.30
N ALA A 432 -33.91 -13.61 4.80
CA ALA A 432 -34.64 -14.57 5.62
C ALA A 432 -34.87 -15.94 4.93
N LYS A 433 -34.87 -15.97 3.59
CA LYS A 433 -35.08 -17.19 2.79
C LYS A 433 -33.78 -17.90 2.39
N GLN A 434 -32.62 -17.38 2.81
CA GLN A 434 -31.32 -17.95 2.46
C GLN A 434 -30.78 -18.86 3.55
N CYS A 435 -29.87 -19.74 3.15
CA CYS A 435 -29.07 -20.55 4.06
C CYS A 435 -27.70 -19.90 4.29
N PHE A 436 -27.12 -20.16 5.46
CA PHE A 436 -25.88 -19.52 5.90
C PHE A 436 -24.96 -20.53 6.56
N ALA A 437 -23.65 -20.26 6.52
CA ALA A 437 -22.65 -20.97 7.29
C ALA A 437 -22.01 -20.03 8.30
N ILE A 438 -21.58 -20.59 9.43
CA ILE A 438 -20.62 -19.91 10.31
C ILE A 438 -19.24 -20.01 9.68
N ARG A 439 -18.49 -18.90 9.65
CA ARG A 439 -17.12 -18.90 9.13
C ARG A 439 -16.25 -19.93 9.88
N PRO A 440 -15.50 -20.79 9.16
CA PRO A 440 -14.49 -21.64 9.77
C PRO A 440 -13.47 -20.81 10.55
N GLY A 441 -13.17 -21.18 11.79
CA GLY A 441 -12.25 -20.43 12.64
C GLY A 441 -12.87 -19.27 13.40
N LEU A 442 -14.20 -19.08 13.35
CA LEU A 442 -14.88 -18.14 14.25
C LEU A 442 -14.75 -18.62 15.71
N VAL A 443 -14.25 -17.76 16.58
CA VAL A 443 -14.02 -18.03 18.00
C VAL A 443 -15.19 -17.47 18.81
N LEU A 444 -15.72 -18.30 19.70
CA LEU A 444 -16.67 -17.88 20.73
C LEU A 444 -15.90 -17.62 22.03
N GLU A 445 -15.98 -16.39 22.52
CA GLU A 445 -15.37 -15.95 23.77
C GLU A 445 -16.46 -15.65 24.81
N ASP A 446 -16.49 -16.43 25.90
CA ASP A 446 -17.35 -16.18 27.05
C ASP A 446 -16.52 -15.53 28.16
N LEU A 447 -16.70 -14.22 28.32
CA LEU A 447 -15.95 -13.41 29.28
C LEU A 447 -16.78 -13.20 30.54
N ALA A 448 -16.13 -13.37 31.69
CA ALA A 448 -16.75 -13.17 32.99
C ALA A 448 -15.86 -12.28 33.87
N THR A 449 -16.48 -11.38 34.63
CA THR A 449 -15.79 -10.46 35.54
C THR A 449 -15.89 -10.93 36.98
N ALA A 450 -14.81 -10.77 37.75
CA ALA A 450 -14.82 -11.09 39.17
C ALA A 450 -15.83 -10.18 39.90
N LYS A 451 -16.62 -10.76 40.80
CA LYS A 451 -17.68 -10.06 41.54
C LYS A 451 -17.13 -9.21 42.69
N GLY A 452 -16.14 -8.34 42.48
CA GLY A 452 -15.66 -7.38 43.50
C GLY A 452 -15.51 -7.99 44.91
N ASP A 453 -16.32 -7.51 45.86
CA ASP A 453 -16.35 -7.94 47.27
C ASP A 453 -17.04 -9.31 47.51
N ASP A 454 -17.73 -9.86 46.51
CA ASP A 454 -18.36 -11.18 46.53
C ASP A 454 -17.47 -12.25 45.89
N PHE A 455 -17.71 -13.51 46.26
CA PHE A 455 -17.01 -14.65 45.67
C PHE A 455 -17.53 -14.99 44.26
N GLY A 456 -16.61 -15.24 43.33
CA GLY A 456 -16.89 -15.81 42.01
C GLY A 456 -16.88 -14.79 40.86
N PHE A 457 -17.44 -15.21 39.72
CA PHE A 457 -17.49 -14.43 38.49
C PHE A 457 -18.95 -14.22 38.03
N SER A 458 -19.23 -13.08 37.42
CA SER A 458 -20.47 -12.81 36.67
C SER A 458 -20.17 -12.85 35.17
N PRO A 459 -21.02 -13.48 34.34
CA PRO A 459 -20.95 -13.30 32.89
C PRO A 459 -20.96 -11.81 32.56
N ALA A 460 -20.03 -11.38 31.73
CA ALA A 460 -19.87 -9.99 31.35
C ALA A 460 -20.26 -9.78 29.89
N VAL A 461 -19.73 -10.60 29.00
CA VAL A 461 -20.00 -10.51 27.56
C VAL A 461 -19.72 -11.85 26.89
N THR A 462 -20.54 -12.16 25.88
CA THR A 462 -20.27 -13.21 24.92
C THR A 462 -19.94 -12.57 23.58
N ARG A 463 -18.84 -13.00 22.97
CA ARG A 463 -18.28 -12.36 21.78
C ARG A 463 -17.91 -13.38 20.72
N LEU A 464 -18.16 -13.03 19.47
CA LEU A 464 -17.74 -13.79 18.30
C LEU A 464 -16.60 -13.05 17.62
N THR A 465 -15.43 -13.67 17.57
CA THR A 465 -14.21 -13.04 17.04
C THR A 465 -13.63 -13.91 15.93
N ARG A 466 -13.33 -13.31 14.78
CA ARG A 466 -12.60 -14.01 13.73
C ARG A 466 -11.15 -14.26 14.17
N SER A 467 -10.65 -15.48 13.98
CA SER A 467 -9.23 -15.79 14.18
C SER A 467 -8.35 -15.45 12.98
N ASP A 468 -8.98 -15.04 11.87
CA ASP A 468 -8.37 -14.73 10.58
C ASP A 468 -8.70 -13.30 10.11
N GLY A 469 -8.05 -12.89 9.02
CA GLY A 469 -8.27 -11.62 8.34
C GLY A 469 -8.09 -10.42 9.28
N MET A 470 -9.13 -9.60 9.35
CA MET A 470 -9.14 -8.43 10.24
C MET A 470 -9.34 -8.83 11.69
N GLY A 471 -9.91 -9.99 11.99
CA GLY A 471 -10.28 -10.32 13.36
C GLY A 471 -11.51 -9.54 13.86
N PHE A 472 -12.46 -9.24 12.97
CA PHE A 472 -13.72 -8.60 13.34
C PHE A 472 -14.39 -9.33 14.50
N SER A 473 -14.90 -8.54 15.44
CA SER A 473 -15.52 -9.02 16.67
C SER A 473 -16.90 -8.39 16.85
N HIS A 474 -17.88 -9.22 17.22
CA HIS A 474 -19.24 -8.79 17.56
C HIS A 474 -19.65 -9.33 18.92
N GLU A 475 -20.23 -8.48 19.75
CA GLU A 475 -20.89 -8.91 20.99
C GLU A 475 -22.28 -9.42 20.65
N VAL A 476 -22.64 -10.58 21.20
CA VAL A 476 -23.92 -11.25 20.92
C VAL A 476 -24.57 -11.70 22.21
N ASP A 477 -25.89 -11.73 22.23
CA ASP A 477 -26.64 -12.32 23.32
C ASP A 477 -26.86 -13.84 23.11
N ASP A 478 -27.44 -14.48 24.12
CA ASP A 478 -27.74 -15.92 24.11
C ASP A 478 -28.75 -16.31 23.01
N VAL A 479 -29.65 -15.41 22.63
CA VAL A 479 -30.67 -15.65 21.59
C VAL A 479 -30.00 -15.76 20.24
N VAL A 480 -29.23 -14.74 19.87
CA VAL A 480 -28.45 -14.69 18.64
C VAL A 480 -27.49 -15.87 18.58
N LEU A 481 -26.73 -16.12 19.65
CA LEU A 481 -25.79 -17.24 19.68
C LEU A 481 -26.50 -18.58 19.46
N THR A 482 -27.70 -18.77 20.02
CA THR A 482 -28.48 -20.00 19.82
C THR A 482 -28.96 -20.14 18.38
N LEU A 483 -29.43 -19.05 17.76
CA LEU A 483 -29.83 -19.03 16.36
C LEU A 483 -28.65 -19.34 15.42
N LEU A 484 -27.49 -18.74 15.67
CA LEU A 484 -26.27 -18.97 14.89
C LEU A 484 -25.82 -20.45 14.92
N LYS A 485 -26.00 -21.15 16.04
CA LYS A 485 -25.74 -22.60 16.14
C LYS A 485 -26.62 -23.45 15.22
N GLY A 486 -27.78 -22.93 14.81
CA GLY A 486 -28.71 -23.58 13.88
C GLY A 486 -28.40 -23.35 12.40
N LEU A 487 -27.46 -22.47 12.07
CA LEU A 487 -27.12 -22.14 10.68
C LEU A 487 -26.24 -23.23 10.07
N HIS A 488 -26.63 -23.69 8.88
CA HIS A 488 -25.85 -24.61 8.07
C HIS A 488 -26.10 -24.33 6.58
N PRO A 489 -25.07 -24.38 5.70
CA PRO A 489 -25.22 -23.98 4.30
C PRO A 489 -26.20 -24.87 3.51
N GLN A 490 -26.35 -26.14 3.90
CA GLN A 490 -27.33 -27.08 3.35
C GLN A 490 -28.49 -27.35 4.33
N GLY A 491 -28.66 -26.47 5.32
CA GLY A 491 -29.67 -26.59 6.38
C GLY A 491 -30.98 -25.88 6.05
N LEU A 492 -31.64 -25.41 7.11
CA LEU A 492 -32.87 -24.62 7.00
C LEU A 492 -32.54 -23.15 6.66
N PRO A 493 -33.42 -22.47 5.90
CA PRO A 493 -33.36 -21.02 5.75
C PRO A 493 -33.47 -20.29 7.09
N LEU A 494 -32.92 -19.08 7.18
CA LEU A 494 -32.94 -18.27 8.40
C LEU A 494 -34.34 -18.14 9.03
N ALA A 495 -35.37 -17.88 8.22
CA ALA A 495 -36.75 -17.76 8.70
C ALA A 495 -37.22 -19.02 9.44
N ALA A 496 -36.95 -20.21 8.88
CA ALA A 496 -37.33 -21.47 9.50
C ALA A 496 -36.52 -21.75 10.78
N VAL A 497 -35.24 -21.34 10.84
CA VAL A 497 -34.44 -21.43 12.08
C VAL A 497 -35.02 -20.53 13.17
N VAL A 498 -35.41 -19.30 12.82
CA VAL A 498 -36.06 -18.34 13.74
C VAL A 498 -37.43 -18.86 14.19
N GLU A 499 -38.27 -19.35 13.28
CA GLU A 499 -39.57 -19.95 13.57
C GLU A 499 -39.44 -21.08 14.60
N MET A 500 -38.52 -22.01 14.36
CA MET A 500 -38.27 -23.13 15.28
C MET A 500 -37.80 -22.65 16.66
N PHE A 501 -36.91 -21.65 16.70
CA PHE A 501 -36.43 -21.09 17.96
C PHE A 501 -37.56 -20.37 18.72
N ALA A 502 -38.33 -19.53 18.02
CA ALA A 502 -39.46 -18.79 18.58
C ALA A 502 -40.50 -19.73 19.19
N ALA A 503 -40.88 -20.78 18.44
CA ALA A 503 -41.78 -21.83 18.92
C ALA A 503 -41.23 -22.56 20.17
N SER A 504 -39.92 -22.81 20.24
CA SER A 504 -39.29 -23.48 21.39
C SER A 504 -39.27 -22.64 22.67
N ARG A 505 -39.37 -21.31 22.54
CA ARG A 505 -39.30 -20.35 23.65
C ARG A 505 -40.62 -19.64 23.95
N GLY A 506 -41.65 -19.88 23.14
CA GLY A 506 -42.94 -19.16 23.25
C GLY A 506 -42.82 -17.68 22.92
N LEU A 507 -41.92 -17.33 21.99
CA LEU A 507 -41.69 -15.96 21.51
C LEU A 507 -42.44 -15.73 20.19
N ASP A 508 -42.67 -14.46 19.85
CA ASP A 508 -43.23 -14.07 18.56
C ASP A 508 -42.16 -14.13 17.47
N GLU A 509 -42.47 -14.79 16.35
CA GLU A 509 -41.54 -14.95 15.23
C GLU A 509 -41.26 -13.64 14.50
N GLU A 510 -42.29 -12.84 14.24
CA GLU A 510 -42.16 -11.58 13.50
C GLU A 510 -41.32 -10.57 14.31
N GLU A 511 -41.51 -10.53 15.63
CA GLU A 511 -40.71 -9.70 16.54
C GLU A 511 -39.22 -10.11 16.59
N LEU A 512 -38.90 -11.37 16.31
CA LEU A 512 -37.52 -11.89 16.31
C LEU A 512 -36.84 -11.81 14.93
N LEU A 513 -37.57 -12.09 13.85
CA LEU A 513 -36.98 -12.25 12.53
C LEU A 513 -36.33 -10.96 12.02
N GLN A 514 -36.98 -9.81 12.24
CA GLN A 514 -36.46 -8.53 11.75
C GLN A 514 -35.15 -8.10 12.46
N PRO A 515 -35.04 -8.08 13.81
CA PRO A 515 -33.78 -7.81 14.49
C PRO A 515 -32.65 -8.79 14.13
N VAL A 516 -32.97 -10.08 14.05
CA VAL A 516 -31.99 -11.12 13.70
C VAL A 516 -31.47 -10.92 12.27
N THR A 517 -32.35 -10.62 11.32
CA THR A 517 -31.97 -10.35 9.93
C THR A 517 -31.09 -9.11 9.83
N ALA A 518 -31.40 -8.04 10.57
CA ALA A 518 -30.58 -6.83 10.61
C ALA A 518 -29.17 -7.10 11.17
N LEU A 519 -29.07 -7.85 12.27
CA LEU A 519 -27.77 -8.25 12.82
C LEU A 519 -26.99 -9.15 11.85
N LEU A 520 -27.68 -10.07 11.15
CA LEU A 520 -27.04 -10.97 10.21
C LEU A 520 -26.39 -10.21 9.05
N VAL A 521 -26.95 -9.07 8.62
CA VAL A 521 -26.32 -8.20 7.61
C VAL A 521 -24.95 -7.74 8.06
N ASP A 522 -24.78 -7.33 9.32
CA ASP A 522 -23.50 -6.88 9.85
C ASP A 522 -22.52 -8.05 10.05
N LEU A 523 -23.02 -9.20 10.50
CA LEU A 523 -22.22 -10.42 10.60
C LEU A 523 -21.73 -10.91 9.22
N ILE A 524 -22.55 -10.76 8.17
CA ILE A 524 -22.17 -11.05 6.79
C ILE A 524 -21.17 -10.02 6.28
N ARG A 525 -21.40 -8.73 6.52
CA ARG A 525 -20.48 -7.66 6.10
C ARG A 525 -19.07 -7.90 6.65
N HIS A 526 -18.97 -8.28 7.92
CA HIS A 526 -17.69 -8.56 8.60
C HIS A 526 -17.18 -10.00 8.38
N GLY A 527 -17.94 -10.83 7.66
CA GLY A 527 -17.57 -12.19 7.29
C GLY A 527 -17.63 -13.21 8.43
N LEU A 528 -18.31 -12.93 9.55
CA LEU A 528 -18.52 -13.91 10.63
C LEU A 528 -19.52 -15.00 10.21
N VAL A 529 -20.50 -14.60 9.40
CA VAL A 529 -21.50 -15.49 8.78
C VAL A 529 -21.37 -15.36 7.27
N LEU A 530 -21.43 -16.48 6.57
CA LEU A 530 -21.24 -16.55 5.12
C LEU A 530 -22.54 -17.04 4.45
N PRO A 531 -23.10 -16.31 3.47
CA PRO A 531 -24.19 -16.83 2.65
C PRO A 531 -23.78 -18.11 1.95
N ALA A 532 -24.65 -19.13 1.97
CA ALA A 532 -24.34 -20.42 1.35
C ALA A 532 -24.01 -20.28 -0.15
N ALA A 533 -24.65 -19.33 -0.83
CA ALA A 533 -24.44 -19.02 -2.25
C ALA A 533 -23.04 -18.48 -2.58
N LEU A 534 -22.23 -18.11 -1.58
CA LEU A 534 -20.87 -17.60 -1.76
C LEU A 534 -19.78 -18.63 -1.37
N LEU A 535 -20.17 -19.85 -0.98
CA LEU A 535 -19.24 -20.89 -0.52
C LEU A 535 -18.78 -21.86 -1.62
N ASP A 536 -19.33 -21.71 -2.83
CA ASP A 536 -19.09 -22.59 -3.99
C ASP A 536 -18.01 -22.06 -4.94
#